data_AF-A0A445C2K1-F1
#
_entry.id   AF-A0A445C2K1-F1
#
_cell.length_a   1.000
_cell.length_b   1.000
_cell.length_c   1.000
_cell.angle_alpha   90.00
_cell.angle_beta   90.00
_cell.angle_gamma   90.00
#
_symmetry.space_group_name_H-M   'P 1'
#
loop_
_entity.id
_entity.type
_entity.pdbx_description
1 polymer ?
#
loop_
_entity_poly.entity_id
_entity_poly.type
_entity_poly.pdbx_seq_one_letter_code
_entity_poly.pdbx_strand_id
1 'polypeptide(L)'
;MAHSKALPCDSDGACMLCKQKPPPHECLTCRTCHTPWHQPCLPAGTGPPTMAEVSTWECPDCADPAPVQASAPAVAGNSDSLVAAIRAIQGDTSLTDEEKAKKRQELVSRSSKPLAAAENGKAEKDIFDGSLNCSICMQLPERPVTTPCGHNFCLKCFQKWIGQAKRTCANCRSQIPPKMAENPRINDQLAIAIRLARQMKATGMVGAVAQPKVYVSRKNDELPDTCFTTERAKKTGKANACSGKIFVTIPSDFLGPITAEYDPRNNRGVLVGDTWEDRMDCRQWGAHFPHVAGIAGQKGFGAQSVALSGGYVDDEDHGEWFLYTGR
;
A
#
# COMPACT_ATOMS: atom_id res chain seq x y z
N MET A 1 11.56 -13.77 -37.85
CA MET A 1 10.40 -14.35 -37.14
C MET A 1 10.33 -13.69 -35.77
N ALA A 2 9.24 -12.97 -35.48
CA ALA A 2 9.13 -12.21 -34.23
C ALA A 2 8.97 -13.20 -33.06
N HIS A 3 9.98 -13.30 -32.20
CA HIS A 3 9.82 -13.98 -30.92
C HIS A 3 8.83 -13.17 -30.09
N SER A 4 7.59 -13.67 -29.95
CA SER A 4 6.60 -13.13 -29.03
C SER A 4 7.20 -13.14 -27.63
N LYS A 5 7.67 -11.98 -27.15
CA LYS A 5 8.19 -11.83 -25.79
C LYS A 5 7.03 -12.08 -24.84
N ALA A 6 7.04 -13.22 -24.15
CA ALA A 6 6.11 -13.48 -23.08
C ALA A 6 6.36 -12.44 -21.98
N LEU A 7 5.34 -11.66 -21.60
CA LEU A 7 5.44 -10.69 -20.51
C LEU A 7 4.46 -11.05 -19.38
N PRO A 8 4.87 -10.85 -18.12
CA PRO A 8 4.07 -11.08 -16.91
C PRO A 8 3.02 -9.96 -16.72
N CYS A 9 2.30 -10.00 -15.61
CA CYS A 9 1.58 -8.84 -15.10
C CYS A 9 2.53 -7.85 -14.37
N ASP A 10 2.15 -6.59 -14.36
CA ASP A 10 2.85 -5.51 -13.64
C ASP A 10 2.44 -5.43 -12.15
N SER A 11 2.96 -4.43 -11.45
CA SER A 11 2.71 -4.21 -10.02
C SER A 11 1.25 -3.89 -9.68
N ASP A 12 0.46 -3.42 -10.64
CA ASP A 12 -0.96 -3.11 -10.46
C ASP A 12 -1.87 -4.32 -10.78
N GLY A 13 -1.22 -5.42 -11.18
CA GLY A 13 -1.85 -6.68 -11.58
C GLY A 13 -2.36 -6.67 -13.01
N ALA A 14 -1.99 -5.69 -13.84
CA ALA A 14 -2.37 -5.63 -15.24
C ALA A 14 -1.39 -6.43 -16.11
N CYS A 15 -1.90 -7.20 -17.06
CA CYS A 15 -1.09 -7.95 -18.01
C CYS A 15 -0.26 -6.98 -18.87
N MET A 16 1.06 -7.14 -18.92
CA MET A 16 1.89 -6.23 -19.69
C MET A 16 1.74 -6.39 -21.22
N LEU A 17 1.10 -7.47 -21.69
CA LEU A 17 0.77 -7.68 -23.11
C LEU A 17 -0.56 -7.03 -23.49
N CYS A 18 -1.67 -7.45 -22.88
CA CYS A 18 -3.01 -6.95 -23.25
C CYS A 18 -3.46 -5.71 -22.46
N LYS A 19 -2.69 -5.26 -21.46
CA LYS A 19 -3.00 -4.13 -20.56
C LYS A 19 -4.27 -4.28 -19.72
N GLN A 20 -4.87 -5.47 -19.71
CA GLN A 20 -6.06 -5.77 -18.90
C GLN A 20 -5.65 -6.43 -17.58
N LYS A 21 -6.42 -6.15 -16.52
CA LYS A 21 -6.27 -6.82 -15.23
C LYS A 21 -6.95 -8.19 -15.31
N PRO A 22 -6.20 -9.30 -15.34
CA PRO A 22 -6.81 -10.60 -15.51
C PRO A 22 -7.68 -10.94 -14.29
N PRO A 23 -8.81 -11.64 -14.48
CA PRO A 23 -9.50 -12.25 -13.37
C PRO A 23 -8.59 -13.31 -12.70
N PRO A 24 -8.77 -13.61 -11.39
CA PRO A 24 -7.86 -14.48 -10.65
C PRO A 24 -7.67 -15.88 -11.24
N HIS A 25 -8.69 -16.43 -11.91
CA HIS A 25 -8.65 -17.76 -12.54
C HIS A 25 -7.85 -17.78 -13.87
N GLU A 26 -7.54 -16.62 -14.43
CA GLU A 26 -6.68 -16.46 -15.62
C GLU A 26 -5.27 -15.98 -15.24
N CYS A 27 -4.98 -15.85 -13.94
CA CYS A 27 -3.65 -15.54 -13.42
C CYS A 27 -2.90 -16.83 -13.05
N LEU A 28 -1.76 -17.05 -13.70
CA LEU A 28 -0.78 -18.06 -13.29
C LEU A 28 0.32 -17.40 -12.48
N THR A 29 0.76 -18.02 -11.39
CA THR A 29 1.90 -17.54 -10.62
C THR A 29 3.05 -18.52 -10.77
N CYS A 30 4.23 -18.01 -11.12
CA CYS A 30 5.41 -18.86 -11.22
C CYS A 30 5.82 -19.35 -9.83
N ARG A 31 6.00 -20.66 -9.65
CA ARG A 31 6.47 -21.24 -8.38
C ARG A 31 7.81 -20.67 -7.89
N THR A 32 8.69 -20.30 -8.82
CA THR A 32 10.06 -19.88 -8.54
C THR A 32 10.13 -18.39 -8.18
N CYS A 33 9.67 -17.53 -9.09
CA CYS A 33 9.77 -16.08 -8.92
C CYS A 33 8.49 -15.42 -8.39
N HIS A 34 7.41 -16.19 -8.18
CA HIS A 34 6.10 -15.74 -7.69
C HIS A 34 5.45 -14.64 -8.55
N THR A 35 6.00 -14.41 -9.74
CA THR A 35 5.50 -13.39 -10.66
C THR A 35 4.16 -13.85 -11.24
N PRO A 36 3.12 -12.99 -11.26
CA PRO A 36 1.85 -13.28 -11.90
C PRO A 36 1.96 -13.14 -13.43
N TRP A 37 1.26 -14.00 -14.15
CA TRP A 37 1.20 -14.06 -15.60
C TRP A 37 -0.24 -14.23 -16.04
N HIS A 38 -0.58 -13.62 -17.16
CA HIS A 38 -1.91 -13.76 -17.75
C HIS A 38 -1.93 -14.98 -18.67
N GLN A 39 -2.63 -16.04 -18.26
CA GLN A 39 -2.64 -17.34 -18.94
C GLN A 39 -3.01 -17.26 -20.43
N PRO A 40 -4.09 -16.56 -20.84
CA PRO A 40 -4.45 -16.41 -22.25
C PRO A 40 -3.40 -15.67 -23.10
N CYS A 41 -2.54 -14.87 -22.47
CA CYS A 41 -1.48 -14.11 -23.16
C CYS A 41 -0.13 -14.85 -23.19
N LEU A 42 -0.04 -16.05 -22.61
CA LEU A 42 1.16 -16.88 -22.68
C LEU A 42 1.31 -17.52 -24.08
N PRO A 43 2.54 -17.70 -24.58
CA PRO A 43 2.77 -18.47 -25.79
C PRO A 43 2.18 -19.89 -25.70
N ALA A 44 1.61 -20.38 -26.79
CA ALA A 44 1.07 -21.74 -26.87
C ALA A 44 2.11 -22.78 -26.44
N GLY A 45 1.71 -23.70 -25.55
CA GLY A 45 2.60 -24.74 -24.99
C GLY A 45 3.42 -24.31 -23.77
N THR A 46 3.31 -23.07 -23.29
CA THR A 46 4.00 -22.62 -22.06
C THR A 46 3.10 -22.56 -20.83
N GLY A 47 1.78 -22.77 -20.97
CA GLY A 47 0.86 -22.92 -19.84
C GLY A 47 0.85 -24.34 -19.26
N PRO A 48 0.32 -24.55 -18.04
CA PRO A 48 0.20 -25.87 -17.47
C PRO A 48 -0.76 -26.75 -18.31
N PRO A 49 -0.41 -28.01 -18.60
CA PRO A 49 -1.23 -28.90 -19.44
C PRO A 49 -2.50 -29.37 -18.71
N THR A 50 -2.55 -29.30 -17.39
CA THR A 50 -3.72 -29.64 -16.56
C THR A 50 -3.93 -28.64 -15.42
N MET A 51 -5.17 -28.50 -14.91
CA MET A 51 -5.47 -27.63 -13.76
C MET A 51 -4.70 -28.01 -12.49
N ALA A 52 -4.27 -29.27 -12.36
CA ALA A 52 -3.50 -29.76 -11.21
C ALA A 52 -2.04 -29.25 -11.20
N GLU A 53 -1.51 -28.88 -12.37
CA GLU A 53 -0.12 -28.45 -12.55
C GLU A 53 0.08 -26.94 -12.47
N VAL A 54 -1.01 -26.18 -12.27
CA VAL A 54 -0.99 -24.72 -12.09
C VAL A 54 -0.08 -24.30 -10.92
N SER A 55 -0.03 -25.09 -9.85
CA SER A 55 0.77 -24.81 -8.65
C SER A 55 2.26 -25.15 -8.80
N THR A 56 2.59 -26.04 -9.73
CA THR A 56 3.97 -26.44 -10.05
C THR A 56 4.52 -25.73 -11.28
N TRP A 57 3.73 -24.84 -11.88
CA TRP A 57 4.08 -24.13 -13.10
C TRP A 57 5.25 -23.15 -12.90
N GLU A 58 6.23 -23.24 -13.79
CA GLU A 58 7.35 -22.32 -13.87
C GLU A 58 7.20 -21.42 -15.10
N CYS A 59 7.46 -20.12 -14.95
CA CYS A 59 7.36 -19.22 -16.08
C CYS A 59 8.49 -19.45 -17.09
N PRO A 60 8.35 -18.95 -18.34
CA PRO A 60 9.40 -19.04 -19.37
C PRO A 60 10.74 -18.36 -19.02
N ASP A 61 10.77 -17.61 -17.91
CA ASP A 61 11.97 -16.97 -17.36
C ASP A 61 12.63 -17.84 -16.26
N CYS A 62 11.90 -18.78 -15.67
CA CYS A 62 12.37 -19.65 -14.57
C CYS A 62 12.49 -21.12 -14.94
N ALA A 63 11.83 -21.58 -16.01
CA ALA A 63 11.91 -22.95 -16.49
C ALA A 63 13.26 -23.23 -17.16
N ASP A 64 13.97 -24.27 -16.71
CA ASP A 64 15.09 -24.92 -17.40
C ASP A 64 14.61 -26.29 -17.98
N PRO A 65 15.26 -26.82 -19.04
CA PRO A 65 14.75 -27.95 -19.79
C PRO A 65 14.85 -29.28 -19.02
N ALA A 66 13.68 -29.84 -18.67
CA ALA A 66 13.41 -31.25 -18.32
C ALA A 66 13.75 -31.73 -16.87
N PRO A 67 13.08 -32.79 -16.35
CA PRO A 67 12.27 -32.67 -15.13
C PRO A 67 12.63 -33.66 -14.01
N VAL A 68 12.20 -33.38 -12.77
CA VAL A 68 11.83 -34.43 -11.79
C VAL A 68 10.70 -33.97 -10.85
N GLN A 69 9.76 -34.88 -10.66
CA GLN A 69 8.52 -34.80 -9.89
C GLN A 69 8.76 -34.78 -8.37
N ALA A 70 7.91 -34.04 -7.63
CA ALA A 70 7.43 -34.44 -6.30
C ALA A 70 6.30 -33.51 -5.82
N SER A 71 5.38 -34.12 -5.07
CA SER A 71 3.95 -33.81 -4.87
C SER A 71 3.58 -33.09 -3.56
N ALA A 72 2.36 -32.52 -3.57
CA ALA A 72 1.44 -32.14 -2.46
C ALA A 72 1.65 -30.80 -1.71
N PRO A 73 0.61 -30.22 -1.03
CA PRO A 73 -0.84 -30.18 -1.28
C PRO A 73 -1.39 -28.71 -1.37
N ALA A 74 -2.66 -28.57 -1.78
CA ALA A 74 -3.34 -27.29 -2.02
C ALA A 74 -4.05 -26.72 -0.77
N VAL A 75 -4.04 -25.39 -0.61
CA VAL A 75 -4.84 -24.64 0.38
C VAL A 75 -5.66 -23.57 -0.35
N ALA A 76 -6.99 -23.61 -0.16
CA ALA A 76 -7.97 -22.76 -0.81
C ALA A 76 -7.98 -21.31 -0.26
N GLY A 77 -8.16 -20.34 -1.16
CA GLY A 77 -8.11 -18.90 -0.88
C GLY A 77 -9.33 -18.36 -0.11
N ASN A 78 -9.05 -17.52 0.89
CA ASN A 78 -9.98 -17.05 1.92
C ASN A 78 -10.55 -15.63 1.66
N SER A 79 -10.34 -15.05 0.47
CA SER A 79 -10.55 -13.62 0.22
C SER A 79 -12.00 -13.24 -0.11
N ASP A 80 -12.73 -14.07 -0.85
CA ASP A 80 -14.13 -13.78 -1.21
C ASP A 80 -15.08 -13.89 -0.01
N SER A 81 -14.74 -14.75 0.95
CA SER A 81 -15.47 -14.91 2.21
C SER A 81 -15.35 -13.68 3.12
N LEU A 82 -14.18 -13.01 3.12
CA LEU A 82 -13.91 -11.85 3.98
C LEU A 82 -14.74 -10.64 3.57
N VAL A 83 -14.84 -10.36 2.26
CA VAL A 83 -15.59 -9.20 1.75
C VAL A 83 -17.10 -9.37 1.97
N ALA A 84 -17.61 -10.60 1.80
CA ALA A 84 -19.01 -10.92 2.09
C ALA A 84 -19.33 -10.74 3.58
N ALA A 85 -18.44 -11.20 4.47
CA ALA A 85 -18.61 -11.05 5.91
C ALA A 85 -18.49 -9.58 6.38
N ILE A 86 -17.65 -8.74 5.76
CA ILE A 86 -17.59 -7.30 6.06
C ILE A 86 -18.92 -6.61 5.67
N ARG A 87 -19.51 -6.94 4.53
CA ARG A 87 -20.81 -6.37 4.12
C ARG A 87 -21.95 -6.80 5.05
N ALA A 88 -21.95 -8.06 5.49
CA ALA A 88 -22.94 -8.54 6.45
C ALA A 88 -22.87 -7.76 7.79
N ILE A 89 -21.66 -7.46 8.28
CA ILE A 89 -21.49 -6.64 9.50
C ILE A 89 -21.98 -5.20 9.30
N GLN A 90 -21.78 -4.63 8.11
CA GLN A 90 -22.25 -3.27 7.81
C GLN A 90 -23.78 -3.17 7.76
N GLY A 91 -24.44 -4.21 7.21
CA GLY A 91 -25.89 -4.30 7.08
C GLY A 91 -26.65 -4.67 8.36
N ASP A 92 -25.95 -5.10 9.42
CA ASP A 92 -26.59 -5.49 10.68
C ASP A 92 -27.08 -4.24 11.45
N THR A 93 -28.38 -4.04 11.52
CA THR A 93 -29.00 -2.90 12.21
C THR A 93 -29.01 -3.05 13.73
N SER A 94 -28.66 -4.23 14.26
CA SER A 94 -28.62 -4.50 15.70
C SER A 94 -27.31 -4.07 16.38
N LEU A 95 -26.30 -3.71 15.59
CA LEU A 95 -24.97 -3.34 16.09
C LEU A 95 -24.74 -1.84 16.02
N THR A 96 -24.11 -1.29 17.06
CA THR A 96 -23.56 0.06 17.05
C THR A 96 -22.38 0.16 16.08
N ASP A 97 -22.06 1.36 15.60
CA ASP A 97 -20.96 1.57 14.67
C ASP A 97 -19.59 1.18 15.28
N GLU A 98 -19.44 1.29 16.60
CA GLU A 98 -18.29 0.80 17.36
C GLU A 98 -18.18 -0.73 17.33
N GLU A 99 -19.29 -1.44 17.55
CA GLU A 99 -19.33 -2.90 17.49
C GLU A 99 -19.11 -3.41 16.07
N LYS A 100 -19.64 -2.71 15.06
CA LYS A 100 -19.35 -2.98 13.64
C LYS A 100 -17.87 -2.78 13.34
N ALA A 101 -17.25 -1.71 13.83
CA ALA A 101 -15.81 -1.47 13.66
C ALA A 101 -14.98 -2.57 14.33
N LYS A 102 -15.33 -2.95 15.56
CA LYS A 102 -14.68 -4.03 16.31
C LYS A 102 -14.80 -5.37 15.59
N LYS A 103 -16.01 -5.79 15.19
CA LYS A 103 -16.23 -7.04 14.45
C LYS A 103 -15.50 -7.07 13.11
N ARG A 104 -15.44 -5.95 12.37
CA ARG A 104 -14.67 -5.86 11.11
C ARG A 104 -13.17 -6.08 11.35
N GLN A 105 -12.62 -5.45 12.38
CA GLN A 105 -11.20 -5.60 12.71
C GLN A 105 -10.86 -6.97 13.28
N GLU A 106 -11.76 -7.57 14.05
CA GLU A 106 -11.65 -8.96 14.50
C GLU A 106 -11.68 -9.95 13.32
N LEU A 107 -12.55 -9.71 12.33
CA LEU A 107 -12.65 -10.52 11.12
C LEU A 107 -11.36 -10.44 10.29
N VAL A 108 -10.81 -9.24 10.11
CA VAL A 108 -9.54 -9.01 9.39
C VAL A 108 -8.34 -9.57 10.16
N SER A 109 -8.33 -9.50 11.49
CA SER A 109 -7.23 -10.04 12.31
C SER A 109 -7.29 -11.56 12.49
N ARG A 110 -8.47 -12.18 12.46
CA ARG A 110 -8.64 -13.65 12.56
C ARG A 110 -8.27 -14.42 11.30
N SER A 111 -8.26 -13.79 10.12
CA SER A 111 -7.71 -14.40 8.90
C SER A 111 -6.19 -14.63 8.98
N SER A 112 -5.53 -14.12 10.02
CA SER A 112 -4.14 -14.36 10.38
C SER A 112 -4.04 -15.08 11.74
N LYS A 113 -4.35 -16.38 11.78
CA LYS A 113 -3.94 -17.24 12.91
C LYS A 113 -2.68 -18.02 12.53
N PRO A 114 -1.53 -17.81 13.19
CA PRO A 114 -0.50 -18.82 13.32
C PRO A 114 -1.02 -19.99 14.17
N LEU A 115 -0.59 -21.21 13.81
CA LEU A 115 -0.83 -22.43 14.58
C LEU A 115 -0.22 -22.30 16.00
N ALA A 116 -0.91 -22.84 17.00
CA ALA A 116 -0.61 -22.68 18.42
C ALA A 116 0.62 -23.46 18.92
N ALA A 117 1.41 -22.77 19.75
CA ALA A 117 2.08 -23.14 21.00
C ALA A 117 3.01 -24.38 21.11
N ALA A 118 4.25 -24.12 21.55
CA ALA A 118 4.94 -24.88 22.59
C ALA A 118 5.90 -23.94 23.37
N GLU A 119 6.05 -24.20 24.67
CA GLU A 119 6.49 -23.30 25.74
C GLU A 119 8.02 -23.20 25.94
N ASN A 120 8.40 -22.10 26.63
CA ASN A 120 9.56 -21.88 27.50
C ASN A 120 10.99 -21.82 26.91
N GLY A 121 11.57 -20.62 26.99
CA GLY A 121 13.02 -20.42 26.99
C GLY A 121 13.42 -19.00 26.57
N LYS A 122 14.00 -18.22 27.50
CA LYS A 122 14.57 -16.89 27.26
C LYS A 122 15.65 -16.93 26.16
N ALA A 123 15.36 -16.31 25.01
CA ALA A 123 16.34 -15.69 24.12
C ALA A 123 15.58 -14.72 23.20
N GLU A 124 16.02 -13.46 23.14
CA GLU A 124 15.65 -12.54 22.06
C GLU A 124 16.15 -13.15 20.74
N LYS A 125 15.34 -13.95 20.06
CA LYS A 125 15.57 -14.33 18.67
C LYS A 125 14.83 -13.35 17.79
N ASP A 126 15.57 -12.61 16.97
CA ASP A 126 15.00 -11.85 15.86
C ASP A 126 14.04 -12.77 15.08
N ILE A 127 12.85 -12.26 14.74
CA ILE A 127 11.77 -12.97 14.03
C ILE A 127 12.28 -13.65 12.74
N PHE A 128 13.40 -13.17 12.21
CA PHE A 128 14.23 -13.87 11.23
C PHE A 128 15.54 -14.22 11.90
N ASP A 129 15.78 -15.50 12.18
CA ASP A 129 16.99 -16.05 12.81
C ASP A 129 18.23 -15.93 11.88
N GLY A 130 18.44 -14.78 11.25
CA GLY A 130 19.39 -14.55 10.16
C GLY A 130 19.10 -15.32 8.86
N SER A 131 18.17 -16.29 8.87
CA SER A 131 17.91 -17.23 7.77
C SER A 131 17.38 -16.58 6.49
N LEU A 132 16.79 -15.38 6.59
CA LEU A 132 16.29 -14.61 5.45
C LEU A 132 17.14 -13.39 5.10
N ASN A 133 18.28 -13.20 5.76
CA ASN A 133 19.17 -12.09 5.46
C ASN A 133 19.84 -12.29 4.09
N CYS A 134 20.02 -11.18 3.38
CA CYS A 134 20.86 -11.19 2.19
C CYS A 134 22.29 -11.50 2.63
N SER A 135 22.86 -12.62 2.18
CA SER A 135 24.22 -13.03 2.54
C SER A 135 25.32 -12.08 2.06
N ILE A 136 25.02 -11.21 1.08
CA ILE A 136 25.98 -10.25 0.53
C ILE A 136 26.13 -9.04 1.47
N CYS A 137 25.03 -8.48 1.96
CA CYS A 137 25.07 -7.32 2.86
C CYS A 137 24.79 -7.67 4.34
N MET A 138 24.47 -8.93 4.62
CA MET A 138 24.12 -9.48 5.94
C MET A 138 22.89 -8.82 6.59
N GLN A 139 22.08 -8.08 5.81
CA GLN A 139 20.87 -7.39 6.26
C GLN A 139 19.61 -8.03 5.67
N LEU A 140 18.47 -7.75 6.29
CA LEU A 140 17.17 -8.17 5.76
C LEU A 140 16.95 -7.54 4.36
N PRO A 141 16.66 -8.33 3.31
CA PRO A 141 16.69 -7.86 1.94
C PRO A 141 15.77 -6.67 1.65
N GLU A 142 16.32 -5.62 1.06
CA GLU A 142 15.53 -4.54 0.47
C GLU A 142 15.28 -4.85 -1.01
N ARG A 143 14.00 -4.89 -1.41
CA ARG A 143 13.56 -5.35 -2.75
C ARG A 143 14.17 -6.72 -3.07
N PRO A 144 13.74 -7.78 -2.36
CA PRO A 144 14.33 -9.11 -2.48
C PRO A 144 14.20 -9.66 -3.90
N VAL A 145 15.27 -10.27 -4.39
CA VAL A 145 15.29 -11.10 -5.60
C VAL A 145 15.51 -12.55 -5.14
N THR A 146 14.61 -13.44 -5.52
CA THR A 146 14.70 -14.87 -5.21
C THR A 146 15.28 -15.61 -6.41
N THR A 147 16.42 -16.24 -6.22
CA THR A 147 17.07 -17.09 -7.23
C THR A 147 16.33 -18.43 -7.38
N PRO A 148 16.52 -19.18 -8.49
CA PRO A 148 15.88 -20.48 -8.69
C PRO A 148 16.21 -21.51 -7.60
N CYS A 149 17.40 -21.39 -7.01
CA CYS A 149 17.79 -22.18 -5.84
C CYS A 149 17.13 -21.76 -4.52
N GLY A 150 16.21 -20.78 -4.53
CA GLY A 150 15.46 -20.32 -3.35
C GLY A 150 16.17 -19.28 -2.48
N HIS A 151 17.42 -18.92 -2.79
CA HIS A 151 18.16 -17.91 -2.03
C HIS A 151 17.74 -16.48 -2.38
N ASN A 152 17.71 -15.62 -1.36
CA ASN A 152 17.16 -14.27 -1.43
C ASN A 152 18.27 -13.22 -1.26
N PHE A 153 18.30 -12.22 -2.14
CA PHE A 153 19.28 -11.14 -2.11
C PHE A 153 18.59 -9.79 -2.28
N CYS A 154 19.17 -8.70 -1.76
CA CYS A 154 18.73 -7.37 -2.17
C CYS A 154 18.92 -7.22 -3.69
N LEU A 155 18.00 -6.56 -4.40
CA LEU A 155 18.14 -6.27 -5.83
C LEU A 155 19.52 -5.66 -6.16
N LYS A 156 19.94 -4.66 -5.37
CA LYS A 156 21.25 -4.00 -5.53
C LYS A 156 22.42 -4.97 -5.33
N CYS A 157 22.32 -5.90 -4.39
CA CYS A 157 23.37 -6.88 -4.11
C CYS A 157 23.46 -7.92 -5.23
N PHE A 158 22.32 -8.40 -5.70
CA PHE A 158 22.23 -9.31 -6.84
C PHE A 158 22.83 -8.69 -8.11
N GLN A 159 22.43 -7.45 -8.46
CA GLN A 159 22.95 -6.75 -9.63
C GLN A 159 24.47 -6.53 -9.56
N LYS A 160 25.01 -6.16 -8.39
CA LYS A 160 26.46 -6.04 -8.19
C LYS A 160 27.18 -7.38 -8.39
N TRP A 161 26.59 -8.48 -7.91
CA TRP A 161 27.16 -9.81 -8.05
C TRP A 161 27.22 -10.27 -9.52
N ILE A 162 26.09 -10.13 -10.24
CA ILE A 162 26.03 -10.43 -11.68
C ILE A 162 26.96 -9.52 -12.49
N GLY A 163 27.06 -8.24 -12.12
CA GLY A 163 27.94 -7.26 -12.76
C GLY A 163 29.43 -7.61 -12.69
N GLN A 164 29.85 -8.46 -11.75
CA GLN A 164 31.20 -9.04 -11.68
C GLN A 164 31.39 -10.24 -12.61
N ALA A 165 30.51 -10.42 -13.60
CA ALA A 165 30.45 -11.58 -14.49
C ALA A 165 30.23 -12.93 -13.79
N LYS A 166 29.75 -12.93 -12.54
CA LYS A 166 29.43 -14.16 -11.80
C LYS A 166 27.99 -14.58 -12.09
N ARG A 167 27.80 -15.68 -12.81
CA ARG A 167 26.48 -16.25 -13.17
C ARG A 167 26.01 -17.35 -12.23
N THR A 168 26.42 -17.29 -10.96
CA THR A 168 26.11 -18.30 -9.95
C THR A 168 25.54 -17.67 -8.70
N CYS A 169 24.73 -18.40 -7.93
CA CYS A 169 24.21 -17.95 -6.65
C CYS A 169 25.36 -17.73 -5.65
N ALA A 170 25.37 -16.58 -4.95
CA ALA A 170 26.40 -16.28 -3.96
C ALA A 170 26.39 -17.22 -2.74
N ASN A 171 25.29 -17.93 -2.48
CA ASN A 171 25.17 -18.86 -1.35
C ASN A 171 25.59 -20.27 -1.72
N CYS A 172 24.95 -20.85 -2.74
CA CYS A 172 25.09 -22.27 -3.08
C CYS A 172 25.77 -22.52 -4.43
N ARG A 173 26.14 -21.46 -5.16
CA ARG A 173 26.81 -21.53 -6.47
C ARG A 173 25.99 -22.15 -7.61
N SER A 174 24.71 -22.43 -7.41
CA SER A 174 23.79 -22.84 -8.48
C SER A 174 23.76 -21.83 -9.62
N GLN A 175 23.61 -22.31 -10.86
CA GLN A 175 23.56 -21.45 -12.05
C GLN A 175 22.37 -20.49 -11.99
N ILE A 176 22.61 -19.24 -12.39
CA ILE A 176 21.58 -18.21 -12.53
C ILE A 176 21.23 -18.11 -14.02
N PRO A 177 19.97 -18.35 -14.42
CA PRO A 177 19.54 -18.26 -15.81
C PRO A 177 19.91 -16.91 -16.45
N PRO A 178 20.40 -16.87 -17.70
CA PRO A 178 20.82 -15.64 -18.37
C PRO A 178 19.75 -14.54 -18.39
N LYS A 179 18.49 -14.92 -18.62
CA LYS A 179 17.35 -14.00 -18.61
C LYS A 179 17.14 -13.33 -17.24
N MET A 180 17.31 -14.09 -16.15
CA MET A 180 17.19 -13.56 -14.80
C MET A 180 18.34 -12.62 -14.46
N ALA A 181 19.56 -12.94 -14.93
CA ALA A 181 20.73 -12.09 -14.75
C ALA A 181 20.57 -10.73 -15.45
N GLU A 182 19.93 -10.70 -16.61
CA GLU A 182 19.63 -9.47 -17.36
C GLU A 182 18.46 -8.68 -16.78
N ASN A 183 17.38 -9.37 -16.37
CA ASN A 183 16.18 -8.74 -15.85
C ASN A 183 15.73 -9.38 -14.51
N PRO A 184 16.40 -9.05 -13.40
CA PRO A 184 16.05 -9.59 -12.09
C PRO A 184 14.71 -9.05 -11.60
N ARG A 185 13.81 -9.98 -11.24
CA ARG A 185 12.48 -9.68 -10.74
C ARG A 185 12.47 -9.62 -9.21
N ILE A 186 11.67 -8.71 -8.68
CA ILE A 186 11.50 -8.57 -7.24
C ILE A 186 10.44 -9.57 -6.79
N ASN A 187 10.73 -10.29 -5.71
CA ASN A 187 9.75 -11.12 -5.02
C ASN A 187 8.87 -10.23 -4.15
N ASP A 188 7.74 -9.78 -4.72
CA ASP A 188 6.82 -8.87 -4.04
C ASP A 188 6.20 -9.48 -2.79
N GLN A 189 5.96 -10.80 -2.77
CA GLN A 189 5.43 -11.51 -1.59
C GLN A 189 6.43 -11.42 -0.42
N LEU A 190 7.70 -11.71 -0.69
CA LEU A 190 8.75 -11.57 0.31
C LEU A 190 8.95 -10.11 0.72
N ALA A 191 8.83 -9.16 -0.21
CA ALA A 191 8.89 -7.74 0.11
C ALA A 191 7.76 -7.28 1.05
N ILE A 192 6.53 -7.75 0.81
CA ILE A 192 5.36 -7.48 1.66
C ILE A 192 5.57 -8.11 3.05
N ALA A 193 6.00 -9.37 3.10
CA ALA A 193 6.26 -10.06 4.37
C ALA A 193 7.32 -9.34 5.21
N ILE A 194 8.43 -8.91 4.60
CA ILE A 194 9.49 -8.14 5.26
C ILE A 194 8.95 -6.80 5.79
N ARG A 195 8.12 -6.09 5.02
CA ARG A 195 7.51 -4.82 5.45
C ARG A 195 6.57 -5.03 6.64
N LEU A 196 5.72 -6.05 6.58
CA LEU A 196 4.78 -6.38 7.66
C LEU A 196 5.55 -6.72 8.96
N ALA A 197 6.58 -7.56 8.87
CA ALA A 197 7.40 -7.93 10.02
C ALA A 197 8.13 -6.71 10.63
N ARG A 198 8.64 -5.79 9.81
CA ARG A 198 9.24 -4.52 10.30
C ARG A 198 8.21 -3.64 11.01
N GLN A 199 6.98 -3.57 10.49
CA GLN A 199 5.90 -2.79 11.09
C GLN A 199 5.50 -3.35 12.46
N MET A 200 5.46 -4.68 12.61
CA MET A 200 5.20 -5.36 13.89
C MET A 200 6.30 -5.09 14.94
N LYS A 201 7.58 -4.97 14.51
CA LYS A 201 8.69 -4.59 15.40
C LYS A 201 8.62 -3.12 15.82
N ALA A 202 8.22 -2.23 14.91
CA ALA A 202 8.11 -0.79 15.17
C ALA A 202 6.97 -0.40 16.12
N THR A 203 5.90 -1.21 16.21
CA THR A 203 4.78 -0.99 17.13
C THR A 203 4.97 -1.61 18.51
N GLY A 204 6.11 -2.26 18.79
CA GLY A 204 6.39 -2.85 20.11
C GLY A 204 5.46 -4.01 20.50
N MET A 205 4.81 -4.67 19.53
CA MET A 205 3.88 -5.78 19.77
C MET A 205 4.60 -7.12 19.97
N VAL A 206 5.65 -7.14 20.79
CA VAL A 206 6.30 -8.37 21.24
C VAL A 206 6.01 -8.52 22.73
N GLY A 207 5.07 -9.38 23.08
CA GLY A 207 4.90 -9.87 24.46
C GLY A 207 3.81 -9.23 25.33
N ALA A 208 2.92 -8.38 24.81
CA ALA A 208 1.72 -7.98 25.54
C ALA A 208 0.48 -8.20 24.67
N VAL A 209 -0.58 -8.75 25.27
CA VAL A 209 -1.94 -8.78 24.71
C VAL A 209 -2.40 -7.32 24.56
N ALA A 210 -1.94 -6.65 23.51
CA ALA A 210 -2.40 -5.33 23.16
C ALA A 210 -3.82 -5.49 22.66
N GLN A 211 -4.79 -4.93 23.39
CA GLN A 211 -6.13 -4.74 22.89
C GLN A 211 -6.03 -4.15 21.47
N PRO A 212 -6.73 -4.71 20.47
CA PRO A 212 -6.69 -4.17 19.13
C PRO A 212 -7.12 -2.70 19.21
N LYS A 213 -6.19 -1.79 18.90
CA LYS A 213 -6.48 -0.36 18.94
C LYS A 213 -7.44 -0.08 17.79
N VAL A 214 -8.73 -0.02 18.12
CA VAL A 214 -9.79 0.12 17.13
C VAL A 214 -9.73 1.52 16.56
N TYR A 215 -9.21 1.63 15.33
CA TYR A 215 -9.31 2.87 14.57
C TYR A 215 -10.74 3.00 14.03
N VAL A 216 -11.54 3.82 14.68
CA VAL A 216 -12.87 4.22 14.20
C VAL A 216 -12.68 5.41 13.26
N SER A 217 -12.97 5.23 11.98
CA SER A 217 -13.11 6.36 11.06
C SER A 217 -14.41 7.08 11.41
N ARG A 218 -14.32 8.28 11.98
CA ARG A 218 -15.51 9.11 12.23
C ARG A 218 -16.02 9.69 10.93
N LYS A 219 -17.34 9.72 10.76
CA LYS A 219 -17.96 10.47 9.67
C LYS A 219 -17.85 11.97 9.95
N ASN A 220 -17.87 12.81 8.92
CA ASN A 220 -17.79 14.26 9.08
C ASN A 220 -18.89 14.80 10.00
N ASP A 221 -20.08 14.21 9.97
CA ASP A 221 -21.21 14.63 10.82
C ASP A 221 -21.02 14.35 12.31
N GLU A 222 -20.12 13.44 12.67
CA GLU A 222 -19.80 13.04 14.04
C GLU A 222 -18.61 13.84 14.61
N LEU A 223 -18.02 14.72 13.80
CA LEU A 223 -16.95 15.60 14.24
C LEU A 223 -17.53 16.82 14.97
N PRO A 224 -16.83 17.33 15.99
CA PRO A 224 -17.23 18.57 16.65
C PRO A 224 -17.20 19.75 15.67
N ASP A 225 -18.00 20.78 15.94
CA ASP A 225 -18.03 21.99 15.11
C ASP A 225 -16.75 22.83 15.20
N THR A 226 -15.87 22.55 16.16
CA THR A 226 -14.56 23.21 16.31
C THR A 226 -13.41 22.21 16.18
N CYS A 227 -12.21 22.71 15.85
CA CYS A 227 -11.01 21.88 15.84
C CYS A 227 -10.74 21.25 17.22
N PHE A 228 -10.19 20.05 17.24
CA PHE A 228 -9.96 19.29 18.48
C PHE A 228 -8.59 18.60 18.48
N THR A 229 -8.01 18.40 19.66
CA THR A 229 -6.77 17.65 19.82
C THR A 229 -7.07 16.21 20.23
N THR A 230 -6.25 15.27 19.77
CA THR A 230 -6.30 13.87 20.24
C THR A 230 -5.23 13.63 21.29
N GLU A 231 -5.34 12.53 22.04
CA GLU A 231 -4.31 12.08 22.99
C GLU A 231 -2.91 11.89 22.34
N ARG A 232 -2.85 11.79 21.01
CA ARG A 232 -1.59 11.69 20.24
C ARG A 232 -0.90 13.06 20.08
N ALA A 233 -1.60 14.17 20.30
CA ALA A 233 -1.03 15.51 20.14
C ALA A 233 0.08 15.73 21.17
N LYS A 234 1.31 15.93 20.68
CA LYS A 234 2.50 16.13 21.52
C LYS A 234 2.75 17.60 21.86
N LYS A 235 2.21 18.51 21.05
CA LYS A 235 2.33 19.96 21.26
C LYS A 235 0.98 20.53 21.66
N THR A 236 1.01 21.54 22.53
CA THR A 236 -0.15 22.33 22.89
C THR A 236 -0.60 23.22 21.73
N GLY A 237 -1.86 23.66 21.76
CA GLY A 237 -2.45 24.50 20.73
C GLY A 237 -2.90 23.76 19.46
N LYS A 238 -3.24 24.53 18.41
CA LYS A 238 -3.89 24.00 17.19
C LYS A 238 -2.91 23.39 16.18
N ALA A 239 -1.60 23.46 16.40
CA ALA A 239 -0.57 22.95 15.48
C ALA A 239 -0.63 21.42 15.25
N ASN A 240 -1.13 20.67 16.23
CA ASN A 240 -1.37 19.23 16.14
C ASN A 240 -2.86 18.88 16.28
N ALA A 241 -3.75 19.87 16.12
CA ALA A 241 -5.19 19.64 16.15
C ALA A 241 -5.67 18.96 14.86
N CYS A 242 -6.73 18.17 15.02
CA CYS A 242 -7.53 17.69 13.92
C CYS A 242 -8.58 18.76 13.56
N SER A 243 -8.89 18.86 12.27
CA SER A 243 -10.00 19.68 11.79
C SER A 243 -11.30 19.24 12.48
N GLY A 244 -12.14 20.21 12.80
CA GLY A 244 -13.55 19.94 13.11
C GLY A 244 -14.34 19.56 11.86
N LYS A 245 -15.65 19.55 12.00
CA LYS A 245 -16.62 19.29 10.94
C LYS A 245 -16.42 20.25 9.77
N ILE A 246 -16.37 19.72 8.55
CA ILE A 246 -16.46 20.51 7.33
C ILE A 246 -17.94 20.87 7.10
N PHE A 247 -18.24 22.16 6.97
CA PHE A 247 -19.60 22.68 6.84
C PHE A 247 -20.12 22.70 5.41
N VAL A 248 -19.21 22.68 4.45
CA VAL A 248 -19.51 22.74 3.02
C VAL A 248 -19.41 21.35 2.38
N THR A 249 -20.13 21.16 1.28
CA THR A 249 -20.19 19.86 0.57
C THR A 249 -19.29 19.80 -0.66
N ILE A 250 -18.52 20.85 -0.93
CA ILE A 250 -17.57 20.86 -2.05
C ILE A 250 -16.51 19.75 -1.90
N PRO A 251 -16.10 19.11 -3.01
CA PRO A 251 -14.99 18.17 -2.99
C PRO A 251 -13.65 18.90 -2.77
N SER A 252 -12.61 18.16 -2.39
CA SER A 252 -11.30 18.75 -2.06
C SER A 252 -10.57 19.38 -3.25
N ASP A 253 -10.96 19.01 -4.47
CA ASP A 253 -10.42 19.49 -5.74
C ASP A 253 -11.32 20.56 -6.40
N PHE A 254 -12.35 21.04 -5.70
CA PHE A 254 -13.29 22.03 -6.22
C PHE A 254 -12.60 23.34 -6.66
N LEU A 255 -12.94 23.80 -7.86
CA LEU A 255 -12.48 25.06 -8.43
C LEU A 255 -13.65 26.06 -8.49
N GLY A 256 -13.47 27.24 -7.92
CA GLY A 256 -14.43 28.32 -7.97
C GLY A 256 -15.00 28.72 -6.61
N PRO A 257 -15.97 29.65 -6.60
CA PRO A 257 -16.60 30.14 -5.38
C PRO A 257 -17.52 29.09 -4.77
N ILE A 258 -17.58 29.05 -3.44
CA ILE A 258 -18.44 28.14 -2.69
C ILE A 258 -19.81 28.79 -2.53
N THR A 259 -20.71 28.53 -3.47
CA THR A 259 -22.07 29.10 -3.49
C THR A 259 -22.99 28.45 -2.45
N ALA A 260 -24.19 29.03 -2.29
CA ALA A 260 -25.22 28.58 -1.35
C ALA A 260 -25.59 27.09 -1.48
N GLU A 261 -25.54 26.52 -2.68
CA GLU A 261 -25.84 25.10 -2.92
C GLU A 261 -24.90 24.14 -2.20
N TYR A 262 -23.69 24.60 -1.86
CA TYR A 262 -22.68 23.82 -1.15
C TYR A 262 -22.69 24.03 0.36
N ASP A 263 -23.56 24.90 0.87
CA ASP A 263 -23.78 25.17 2.29
C ASP A 263 -25.19 24.70 2.67
N PRO A 264 -25.40 23.40 2.90
CA PRO A 264 -26.72 22.83 3.13
C PRO A 264 -27.38 23.32 4.43
N ARG A 265 -26.61 23.94 5.34
CA ARG A 265 -27.10 24.39 6.64
C ARG A 265 -27.60 25.83 6.59
N ASN A 266 -26.84 26.73 5.99
CA ASN A 266 -27.17 28.17 6.00
C ASN A 266 -27.60 28.70 4.63
N ASN A 267 -27.47 27.90 3.56
CA ASN A 267 -27.85 28.26 2.20
C ASN A 267 -27.29 29.63 1.78
N ARG A 268 -26.05 29.91 2.18
CA ARG A 268 -25.36 31.18 1.94
C ARG A 268 -24.07 30.95 1.17
N GLY A 269 -23.33 29.91 1.52
CA GLY A 269 -22.00 29.66 0.97
C GLY A 269 -20.95 30.54 1.65
N VAL A 270 -19.79 30.68 1.00
CA VAL A 270 -18.70 31.54 1.43
C VAL A 270 -18.66 32.78 0.53
N LEU A 271 -18.72 33.95 1.15
CA LEU A 271 -18.76 35.24 0.45
C LEU A 271 -17.40 35.96 0.53
N VAL A 272 -17.11 36.81 -0.45
CA VAL A 272 -15.94 37.70 -0.40
C VAL A 272 -16.10 38.64 0.80
N GLY A 273 -15.05 38.74 1.61
CA GLY A 273 -15.05 39.50 2.86
C GLY A 273 -15.34 38.65 4.10
N ASP A 274 -15.68 37.37 3.94
CA ASP A 274 -15.78 36.45 5.08
C ASP A 274 -14.43 36.30 5.79
N THR A 275 -14.47 36.33 7.12
CA THR A 275 -13.29 36.20 7.98
C THR A 275 -13.43 35.02 8.91
N TRP A 276 -12.32 34.33 9.15
CA TRP A 276 -12.23 33.20 10.07
C TRP A 276 -11.14 33.49 11.12
N GLU A 277 -11.28 32.90 12.31
CA GLU A 277 -10.30 33.10 13.39
C GLU A 277 -8.93 32.54 13.01
N ASP A 278 -8.91 31.38 12.33
CA ASP A 278 -7.68 30.74 11.90
C ASP A 278 -7.84 29.84 10.65
N ARG A 279 -6.73 29.17 10.28
CA ARG A 279 -6.64 28.26 9.14
C ARG A 279 -7.44 26.97 9.27
N MET A 280 -7.76 26.52 10.49
CA MET A 280 -8.64 25.37 10.71
C MET A 280 -10.10 25.76 10.47
N ASP A 281 -10.52 26.92 10.95
CA ASP A 281 -11.87 27.42 10.72
C ASP A 281 -12.10 27.71 9.23
N CYS A 282 -11.13 28.33 8.56
CA CYS A 282 -11.14 28.53 7.11
C CYS A 282 -11.23 27.19 6.34
N ARG A 283 -10.54 26.15 6.82
CA ARG A 283 -10.63 24.79 6.26
C ARG A 283 -12.02 24.19 6.42
N GLN A 284 -12.69 24.40 7.55
CA GLN A 284 -14.05 23.87 7.79
C GLN A 284 -15.07 24.45 6.81
N TRP A 285 -14.85 25.66 6.32
CA TRP A 285 -15.64 26.30 5.28
C TRP A 285 -15.15 26.03 3.85
N GLY A 286 -14.12 25.21 3.67
CA GLY A 286 -13.60 24.80 2.36
C GLY A 286 -12.91 25.90 1.56
N ALA A 287 -12.88 27.15 2.05
CA ALA A 287 -12.22 28.27 1.39
C ALA A 287 -10.72 27.97 1.14
N HIS A 288 -10.07 27.30 2.10
CA HIS A 288 -8.74 26.77 1.92
C HIS A 288 -8.50 25.52 2.76
N PHE A 289 -8.51 24.35 2.11
CA PHE A 289 -8.39 23.07 2.82
C PHE A 289 -7.07 22.90 3.59
N PRO A 290 -5.87 23.11 3.00
CA PRO A 290 -4.63 22.92 3.75
C PRO A 290 -4.56 23.80 5.00
N HIS A 291 -4.26 23.22 6.16
CA HIS A 291 -4.15 24.00 7.40
C HIS A 291 -2.76 24.62 7.61
N VAL A 292 -1.74 24.16 6.87
CA VAL A 292 -0.36 24.69 6.92
C VAL A 292 0.11 25.23 5.58
N ALA A 293 -0.01 24.43 4.50
CA ALA A 293 0.52 24.80 3.19
C ALA A 293 -0.15 26.07 2.66
N GLY A 294 0.59 26.92 1.95
CA GLY A 294 0.05 28.14 1.35
C GLY A 294 -0.78 27.89 0.09
N ILE A 295 -0.47 26.82 -0.66
CA ILE A 295 -1.18 26.44 -1.89
C ILE A 295 -2.01 25.18 -1.63
N ALA A 296 -3.29 25.22 -2.01
CA ALA A 296 -4.13 24.04 -2.20
C ALA A 296 -4.11 23.69 -3.69
N GLY A 297 -3.54 22.54 -4.05
CA GLY A 297 -3.37 22.20 -5.46
C GLY A 297 -2.88 20.78 -5.73
N GLN A 298 -3.04 20.35 -6.98
CA GLN A 298 -2.48 19.11 -7.51
C GLN A 298 -1.78 19.37 -8.84
N LYS A 299 -0.57 18.81 -9.01
CA LYS A 299 0.33 19.06 -10.16
C LYS A 299 -0.29 18.82 -11.54
N GLY A 300 -1.31 17.95 -11.64
CA GLY A 300 -1.98 17.62 -12.90
C GLY A 300 -3.40 18.18 -13.07
N PHE A 301 -3.90 18.96 -12.10
CA PHE A 301 -5.28 19.46 -12.09
C PHE A 301 -5.33 20.98 -11.99
N GLY A 302 -4.57 21.57 -11.07
CA GLY A 302 -4.58 23.01 -10.81
C GLY A 302 -4.47 23.33 -9.32
N ALA A 303 -4.44 24.62 -9.01
CA ALA A 303 -4.50 25.14 -7.65
C ALA A 303 -5.92 25.65 -7.38
N GLN A 304 -6.57 25.11 -6.35
CA GLN A 304 -7.93 25.49 -5.94
C GLN A 304 -7.96 26.82 -5.18
N SER A 305 -6.98 27.03 -4.30
CA SER A 305 -6.85 28.27 -3.54
C SER A 305 -5.43 28.49 -3.04
N VAL A 306 -5.12 29.75 -2.75
CA VAL A 306 -3.84 30.17 -2.15
C VAL A 306 -4.11 31.05 -0.93
N ALA A 307 -3.23 30.97 0.06
CA ALA A 307 -3.24 31.83 1.23
C ALA A 307 -2.00 32.74 1.20
N LEU A 308 -2.22 34.05 1.13
CA LEU A 308 -1.19 35.06 1.38
C LEU A 308 -1.05 35.26 2.89
N SER A 309 0.16 35.09 3.42
CA SER A 309 0.42 35.17 4.88
C SER A 309 1.71 35.90 5.21
N GLY A 310 2.32 36.61 4.26
CA GLY A 310 3.57 37.36 4.45
C GLY A 310 4.79 36.50 4.80
N GLY A 311 4.78 35.23 4.36
CA GLY A 311 5.82 34.25 4.70
C GLY A 311 7.06 34.31 3.81
N TYR A 312 7.01 35.03 2.69
CA TYR A 312 8.10 35.18 1.73
C TYR A 312 8.34 36.65 1.44
N VAL A 313 9.62 37.02 1.40
CA VAL A 313 10.06 38.40 1.15
C VAL A 313 9.71 38.85 -0.28
N ASP A 314 9.61 37.89 -1.19
CA ASP A 314 9.32 38.12 -2.60
C ASP A 314 7.82 38.22 -2.91
N ASP A 315 6.94 38.06 -1.91
CA ASP A 315 5.50 38.26 -2.08
C ASP A 315 5.18 39.77 -2.12
N GLU A 316 4.42 40.20 -3.12
CA GLU A 316 3.94 41.58 -3.26
C GLU A 316 2.41 41.61 -3.32
N ASP A 317 1.76 42.46 -2.54
CA ASP A 317 0.31 42.62 -2.52
C ASP A 317 -0.10 44.05 -2.93
N HIS A 318 -0.82 44.16 -4.04
CA HIS A 318 -1.33 45.42 -4.59
C HIS A 318 -2.87 45.46 -4.59
N GLY A 319 -3.52 44.55 -3.86
CA GLY A 319 -4.98 44.43 -3.77
C GLY A 319 -5.61 43.73 -4.98
N GLU A 320 -5.66 44.40 -6.13
CA GLU A 320 -6.27 43.82 -7.35
C GLU A 320 -5.44 42.69 -7.95
N TRP A 321 -4.12 42.73 -7.73
CA TRP A 321 -3.18 41.72 -8.15
C TRP A 321 -2.08 41.57 -7.09
N PHE A 322 -1.39 40.43 -7.13
CA PHE A 322 -0.30 40.13 -6.22
C PHE A 322 0.72 39.23 -6.91
N LEU A 323 1.97 39.26 -6.43
CA LEU A 323 3.01 38.27 -6.74
C LEU A 323 3.09 37.26 -5.61
N TYR A 324 3.11 35.98 -5.96
CA TYR A 324 3.05 34.89 -5.00
C TYR A 324 4.18 33.89 -5.20
N THR A 325 4.89 33.57 -4.11
CA THR A 325 5.98 32.59 -4.11
C THR A 325 5.46 31.19 -3.79
N GLY A 326 5.50 30.29 -4.78
CA GLY A 326 5.05 28.91 -4.60
C GLY A 326 6.07 27.98 -3.94
N ARG A 327 5.57 27.00 -3.16
CA ARG A 327 6.33 25.86 -2.61
C ARG A 327 5.58 24.54 -2.78
#